data_AF-A0A9D6WRL2-F1
#
_entry.id   AF-A0A9D6WRL2-F1
#
_cell.length_a   1.000
_cell.length_b   1.000
_cell.length_c   1.000
_cell.angle_alpha   90.00
_cell.angle_beta   90.00
_cell.angle_gamma   90.00
#
_symmetry.space_group_name_H-M   'P 1'
#
loop_
_entity.id
_entity.type
_entity.pdbx_description
1 polymer ?
#
loop_
_entity_poly.entity_id
_entity_poly.type
_entity_poly.pdbx_seq_one_letter_code
_entity_poly.pdbx_strand_id
1 'polypeptide(L)'
;MKRTIIFVSVLALMLAACASPTPEMKKEMPTPDAMMKTTPTPDAMMKKETPAGDALMKKIPEQMFAAHFVDSMPKHGETLAKPPEKLLLNFNFTLADNSTITVTKDGAPVSVGNLMLGDKMLAMSATLPMNAGEGLYVVKYKACWPDRSCHDGQFAFLVGAMMK
;
A
#
# COMPACT_ATOMS: atom_id res chain seq x y z
N MET A 1 -28.62 40.74 -25.21
CA MET A 1 -28.29 39.84 -26.34
C MET A 1 -27.12 38.96 -25.93
N LYS A 2 -27.35 37.68 -25.60
CA LYS A 2 -26.31 36.74 -25.16
C LYS A 2 -26.00 35.79 -26.31
N ARG A 3 -24.75 35.79 -26.79
CA ARG A 3 -24.29 34.95 -27.89
C ARG A 3 -23.84 33.58 -27.36
N THR A 4 -24.54 32.55 -27.80
CA THR A 4 -24.19 31.14 -27.61
C THR A 4 -23.04 30.79 -28.54
N ILE A 5 -21.95 30.23 -28.00
CA ILE A 5 -20.84 29.68 -28.80
C ILE A 5 -20.85 28.16 -28.60
N ILE A 6 -21.18 27.43 -29.67
CA ILE A 6 -21.14 25.97 -29.75
C ILE A 6 -19.78 25.61 -30.36
N PHE A 7 -18.90 24.97 -29.58
CA PHE A 7 -17.68 24.34 -30.11
C PHE A 7 -17.96 22.86 -30.31
N VAL A 8 -18.15 22.45 -31.57
CA VAL A 8 -18.13 21.05 -31.99
C VAL A 8 -16.68 20.69 -32.28
N SER A 9 -16.03 19.96 -31.37
CA SER A 9 -14.69 19.41 -31.62
C SER A 9 -14.83 18.00 -32.15
N VAL A 10 -14.41 17.80 -33.40
CA VAL A 10 -14.46 16.52 -34.11
C VAL A 10 -13.28 15.66 -33.69
N LEU A 11 -13.65 14.50 -33.16
CA LEU A 11 -12.86 13.31 -32.87
C LEU A 11 -12.13 12.79 -34.13
N ALA A 12 -10.82 12.53 -34.03
CA ALA A 12 -10.13 11.66 -34.98
C ALA A 12 -9.13 10.75 -34.22
N LEU A 13 -9.51 9.48 -34.20
CA LEU A 13 -8.82 8.30 -33.72
C LEU A 13 -7.51 8.07 -34.51
N MET A 14 -6.40 7.78 -33.83
CA MET A 14 -5.29 7.02 -34.40
C MET A 14 -4.88 5.93 -33.42
N LEU A 15 -5.30 4.71 -33.76
CA LEU A 15 -4.86 3.44 -33.19
C LEU A 15 -3.44 3.14 -33.67
N ALA A 16 -2.53 2.85 -32.75
CA ALA A 16 -1.30 2.12 -33.05
C ALA A 16 -1.12 1.03 -31.98
N ALA A 17 -1.62 -0.16 -32.30
CA ALA A 17 -1.42 -1.37 -31.53
C ALA A 17 -0.03 -1.97 -31.87
N CYS A 18 0.88 -2.00 -30.91
CA CYS A 18 2.06 -2.87 -30.96
C CYS A 18 1.84 -4.02 -29.99
N ALA A 19 1.35 -5.13 -30.52
CA ALA A 19 1.31 -6.42 -29.84
C ALA A 19 2.75 -6.95 -29.75
N SER A 20 3.22 -7.23 -28.54
CA SER A 20 4.45 -8.00 -28.30
C SER A 20 4.08 -9.43 -27.88
N PRO A 21 4.80 -10.46 -28.37
CA PRO A 21 4.46 -11.86 -28.14
C PRO A 21 4.69 -12.31 -26.70
N THR A 22 3.70 -13.01 -26.16
CA THR A 22 3.70 -13.69 -24.87
C THR A 22 4.63 -14.91 -24.89
N PRO A 23 5.57 -15.07 -23.94
CA PRO A 23 6.27 -16.34 -23.78
C PRO A 23 5.36 -17.37 -23.10
N GLU A 24 5.11 -18.44 -23.85
CA GLU A 24 4.41 -19.67 -23.44
C GLU A 24 5.33 -20.50 -22.53
N MET A 25 4.99 -20.66 -21.25
CA MET A 25 5.69 -21.58 -20.34
C MET A 25 4.85 -22.83 -20.08
N LYS A 26 5.52 -23.97 -20.25
CA LYS A 26 5.02 -25.34 -20.30
C LYS A 26 4.30 -25.78 -19.02
N LYS A 27 3.22 -26.55 -19.21
CA LYS A 27 2.59 -27.42 -18.21
C LYS A 27 3.53 -28.56 -17.82
N GLU A 28 3.65 -28.82 -16.51
CA GLU A 28 4.06 -30.11 -16.00
C GLU A 28 3.30 -30.43 -14.70
N MET A 29 2.52 -31.51 -14.75
CA MET A 29 1.84 -32.26 -13.69
C MET A 29 1.74 -33.69 -14.23
N PRO A 30 1.55 -34.76 -13.43
CA PRO A 30 1.47 -34.89 -11.97
C PRO A 30 2.33 -36.04 -11.39
N THR A 31 2.35 -36.22 -10.07
CA THR A 31 2.36 -37.58 -9.48
C THR A 31 1.60 -37.62 -8.15
N PRO A 32 0.66 -38.57 -7.97
CA PRO A 32 -0.06 -38.80 -6.72
C PRO A 32 0.65 -39.87 -5.89
N ASP A 33 0.75 -39.71 -4.56
CA ASP A 33 0.79 -40.86 -3.66
C ASP A 33 0.55 -40.50 -2.19
N ALA A 34 0.04 -41.51 -1.49
CA ALA A 34 -0.03 -41.72 -0.05
C ALA A 34 -1.18 -41.04 0.73
N MET A 35 -2.30 -41.75 0.71
CA MET A 35 -3.30 -41.79 1.79
C MET A 35 -2.65 -42.16 3.13
N MET A 36 -2.97 -41.42 4.20
CA MET A 36 -3.04 -42.01 5.54
C MET A 36 -4.31 -41.52 6.25
N LYS A 37 -5.07 -42.51 6.69
CA LYS A 37 -6.37 -42.44 7.34
C LYS A 37 -6.11 -42.71 8.82
N THR A 38 -6.33 -41.72 9.67
CA THR A 38 -6.46 -41.93 11.12
C THR A 38 -7.55 -41.02 11.65
N THR A 39 -8.71 -41.64 11.91
CA THR A 39 -9.77 -41.14 12.78
C THR A 39 -9.33 -41.26 14.23
N PRO A 40 -9.60 -40.23 15.05
CA PRO A 40 -9.97 -40.47 16.44
C PRO A 40 -11.38 -39.96 16.76
N THR A 41 -12.02 -40.80 17.57
CA THR A 41 -13.27 -40.81 18.32
C THR A 41 -13.86 -39.45 18.76
N PRO A 42 -15.21 -39.33 18.80
CA PRO A 42 -15.90 -38.19 19.40
C PRO A 42 -16.09 -38.43 20.89
N ASP A 43 -15.51 -37.57 21.74
CA ASP A 43 -16.06 -37.25 23.06
C ASP A 43 -15.27 -36.10 23.69
N ALA A 44 -15.99 -35.04 24.03
CA ALA A 44 -15.75 -34.04 25.07
C ALA A 44 -16.16 -32.65 24.59
N MET A 45 -17.41 -32.30 24.90
CA MET A 45 -17.86 -30.93 25.00
C MET A 45 -17.01 -30.21 26.06
N MET A 46 -15.99 -29.46 25.62
CA MET A 46 -15.44 -28.36 26.39
C MET A 46 -15.67 -27.09 25.60
N LYS A 47 -16.37 -26.16 26.24
CA LYS A 47 -16.46 -24.75 25.87
C LYS A 47 -15.01 -24.22 25.84
N LYS A 48 -14.38 -24.26 24.66
CA LYS A 48 -13.07 -23.66 24.43
C LYS A 48 -13.29 -22.16 24.52
N GLU A 49 -13.01 -21.60 25.68
CA GLU A 49 -12.72 -20.19 25.79
C GLU A 49 -11.60 -19.91 24.79
N THR A 50 -11.96 -19.24 23.69
CA THR A 50 -10.99 -18.68 22.75
C THR A 50 -10.04 -17.85 23.58
N PRO A 51 -8.73 -18.17 23.62
CA PRO A 51 -7.78 -17.32 24.30
C PRO A 51 -7.86 -15.96 23.61
N ALA A 52 -8.34 -14.94 24.34
CA ALA A 52 -8.27 -13.54 23.93
C ALA A 52 -6.81 -13.04 24.01
N GLY A 53 -5.86 -13.85 23.52
CA GLY A 53 -4.42 -13.71 23.72
C GLY A 53 -3.60 -13.93 22.45
N ASP A 54 -4.19 -14.42 21.35
CA ASP A 54 -3.58 -14.32 20.02
C ASP A 54 -3.94 -12.98 19.38
N ALA A 55 -3.68 -11.89 20.10
CA ALA A 55 -3.39 -10.62 19.46
C ALA A 55 -2.13 -10.88 18.63
N LEU A 56 -2.35 -11.38 17.40
CA LEU A 56 -1.35 -11.57 16.36
C LEU A 56 -0.35 -10.43 16.50
N MET A 57 0.86 -10.73 16.95
CA MET A 57 1.99 -9.84 16.76
C MET A 57 2.17 -9.75 15.25
N LYS A 58 1.39 -8.86 14.61
CA LYS A 58 1.46 -8.58 13.18
C LYS A 58 2.89 -8.11 12.96
N LYS A 59 3.71 -9.00 12.39
CA LYS A 59 5.12 -8.70 12.13
C LYS A 59 5.16 -7.46 11.25
N ILE A 60 5.69 -6.38 11.79
CA ILE A 60 5.93 -5.16 11.03
C ILE A 60 7.01 -5.52 9.99
N PRO A 61 6.76 -5.31 8.69
CA PRO A 61 7.77 -5.57 7.66
C PRO A 61 8.98 -4.67 7.88
N GLU A 62 10.16 -5.07 7.41
CA GLU A 62 11.33 -4.20 7.49
C GLU A 62 11.13 -2.90 6.70
N GLN A 63 11.74 -1.82 7.20
CA GLN A 63 11.74 -0.54 6.52
C GLN A 63 12.69 -0.59 5.32
N MET A 64 12.26 0.02 4.21
CA MET A 64 13.09 0.26 3.04
C MET A 64 13.20 1.76 2.81
N PHE A 65 14.42 2.25 2.58
CA PHE A 65 14.67 3.67 2.35
C PHE A 65 14.99 3.92 0.89
N ALA A 66 14.22 4.80 0.26
CA ALA A 66 14.66 5.46 -0.95
C ALA A 66 15.87 6.36 -0.67
N ALA A 67 16.68 6.64 -1.69
CA ALA A 67 17.74 7.65 -1.57
C ALA A 67 17.16 8.98 -1.05
N HIS A 68 17.96 9.72 -0.28
CA HIS A 68 17.59 11.04 0.26
C HIS A 68 16.40 11.05 1.24
N PHE A 69 15.85 9.91 1.64
CA PHE A 69 14.85 9.86 2.71
C PHE A 69 15.42 10.39 4.02
N VAL A 70 14.65 11.24 4.71
CA VAL A 70 15.01 11.82 6.01
C VAL A 70 14.17 11.21 7.11
N ASP A 71 12.86 11.39 7.06
CA ASP A 71 11.92 10.82 8.03
C ASP A 71 10.48 10.73 7.47
N SER A 72 9.58 10.17 8.28
CA SER A 72 8.16 10.09 7.98
C SER A 72 7.31 10.36 9.22
N MET A 73 6.08 10.79 8.97
CA MET A 73 4.98 10.84 9.92
C MET A 73 3.79 10.06 9.34
N PRO A 74 3.38 8.94 9.94
CA PRO A 74 3.96 8.30 11.13
C PRO A 74 5.38 7.75 10.89
N LYS A 75 6.12 7.50 11.97
CA LYS A 75 7.41 6.81 11.92
C LYS A 75 7.22 5.32 11.68
N HIS A 76 8.24 4.67 11.13
CA HIS A 76 8.25 3.22 11.02
C HIS A 76 8.12 2.56 12.39
N GLY A 77 7.20 1.59 12.50
CA GLY A 77 6.89 0.87 13.73
C GLY A 77 6.11 1.65 14.77
N GLU A 78 5.72 2.90 14.48
CA GLU A 78 4.89 3.69 15.39
C GLU A 78 3.52 3.04 15.57
N THR A 79 3.02 3.05 16.81
CA THR A 79 1.65 2.61 17.13
C THR A 79 0.81 3.83 17.49
N LEU A 80 -0.30 4.01 16.78
CA LEU A 80 -1.20 5.15 16.92
C LEU A 80 -2.54 4.70 17.47
N ALA A 81 -3.16 5.53 18.31
CA ALA A 81 -4.51 5.26 18.80
C ALA A 81 -5.60 5.40 17.72
N LYS A 82 -5.32 6.17 16.66
CA LYS A 82 -6.23 6.42 15.53
C LYS A 82 -5.45 6.62 14.23
N PRO A 83 -6.05 6.40 13.05
CA PRO A 83 -5.37 6.69 11.79
C PRO A 83 -4.97 8.16 11.71
N PRO A 84 -3.76 8.48 11.20
CA PRO A 84 -3.39 9.86 10.94
C PRO A 84 -4.22 10.40 9.79
N GLU A 85 -4.54 11.70 9.80
CA GLU A 85 -5.19 12.33 8.65
C GLU A 85 -4.25 12.44 7.45
N LYS A 86 -2.95 12.60 7.71
CA LYS A 86 -1.93 12.86 6.72
C LYS A 86 -0.73 11.93 6.92
N LEU A 87 -0.29 11.32 5.82
CA LEU A 87 1.03 10.72 5.69
C LEU A 87 1.98 11.78 5.17
N LEU A 88 3.11 11.98 5.83
CA LEU A 88 4.16 12.92 5.41
C LEU A 88 5.48 12.17 5.32
N LEU A 89 6.18 12.32 4.20
CA LEU A 89 7.52 11.80 3.99
C LEU A 89 8.43 12.96 3.61
N ASN A 90 9.53 13.14 4.35
CA ASN A 90 10.49 14.21 4.12
C ASN A 90 11.76 13.66 3.47
N PHE A 91 12.33 14.45 2.58
CA PHE A 91 13.54 14.15 1.82
C PHE A 91 14.50 15.34 1.88
N ASN A 92 15.79 15.08 1.69
CA ASN A 92 16.80 16.13 1.54
C ASN A 92 17.17 16.39 0.08
N PHE A 93 16.32 15.96 -0.86
CA PHE A 93 16.49 16.16 -2.29
C PHE A 93 15.14 16.45 -2.96
N THR A 94 15.17 17.25 -4.02
CA THR A 94 13.98 17.69 -4.75
C THR A 94 13.29 16.51 -5.43
N LEU A 95 12.02 16.29 -5.12
CA LEU A 95 11.13 15.31 -5.75
C LEU A 95 10.57 15.82 -7.08
N ALA A 96 10.18 14.90 -7.94
CA ALA A 96 9.43 15.15 -9.17
C ALA A 96 7.96 14.70 -9.02
N ASP A 97 7.08 15.31 -9.84
CA ASP A 97 5.62 15.13 -9.79
C ASP A 97 5.15 13.69 -10.09
N ASN A 98 6.00 12.86 -10.71
CA ASN A 98 5.72 11.45 -10.96
C ASN A 98 6.03 10.52 -9.77
N SER A 99 6.35 11.08 -8.60
CA SER A 99 6.44 10.32 -7.34
C SER A 99 5.07 9.73 -6.95
N THR A 100 5.05 8.71 -6.09
CA THR A 100 3.78 8.07 -5.67
C THR A 100 3.80 7.59 -4.23
N ILE A 101 2.61 7.50 -3.63
CA ILE A 101 2.35 6.85 -2.34
C ILE A 101 1.21 5.86 -2.53
N THR A 102 1.37 4.66 -1.99
CA THR A 102 0.32 3.63 -1.91
C THR A 102 0.27 3.06 -0.50
N VAL A 103 -0.93 2.68 -0.06
CA VAL A 103 -1.14 2.21 1.31
C VAL A 103 -1.95 0.92 1.27
N THR A 104 -1.52 -0.06 2.05
CA THR A 104 -2.35 -1.21 2.40
C THR A 104 -2.61 -1.24 3.90
N LYS A 105 -3.77 -1.75 4.29
CA LYS A 105 -4.14 -2.06 5.66
C LYS A 105 -4.44 -3.55 5.73
N ASP A 106 -3.68 -4.28 6.55
CA ASP A 106 -3.83 -5.73 6.70
C ASP A 106 -3.80 -6.48 5.36
N GLY A 107 -2.95 -6.01 4.43
CA GLY A 107 -2.80 -6.56 3.09
C GLY A 107 -3.84 -6.06 2.07
N ALA A 108 -4.92 -5.41 2.50
CA ALA A 108 -5.92 -4.85 1.60
C ALA A 108 -5.56 -3.40 1.20
N PRO A 109 -5.70 -3.00 -0.08
CA PRO A 109 -5.49 -1.60 -0.48
C PRO A 109 -6.39 -0.62 0.27
N VAL A 110 -5.85 0.54 0.63
CA VAL A 110 -6.59 1.67 1.18
C VAL A 110 -6.49 2.83 0.18
N SER A 111 -7.65 3.42 -0.15
CA SER A 111 -7.67 4.62 -0.98
C SER A 111 -7.04 5.78 -0.21
N VAL A 112 -6.11 6.48 -0.86
CA VAL A 112 -5.49 7.69 -0.34
C VAL A 112 -5.84 8.88 -1.22
N GLY A 113 -5.78 10.08 -0.65
CA GLY A 113 -5.92 11.32 -1.41
C GLY A 113 -4.80 11.49 -2.45
N ASN A 114 -4.96 12.50 -3.30
CA ASN A 114 -3.93 12.86 -4.28
C ASN A 114 -2.60 13.14 -3.58
N LEU A 115 -1.50 12.80 -4.27
CA LEU A 115 -0.18 13.19 -3.83
C LEU A 115 -0.07 14.72 -3.79
N MET A 116 0.48 15.24 -2.71
CA MET A 116 0.83 16.65 -2.57
C MET A 116 2.32 16.77 -2.29
N LEU A 117 3.02 17.53 -3.13
CA LEU A 117 4.40 17.94 -2.87
C LEU A 117 4.40 19.23 -2.03
N GLY A 118 5.36 19.35 -1.10
CA GLY A 118 5.57 20.59 -0.35
C GLY A 118 6.19 21.70 -1.20
N ASP A 119 6.25 22.93 -0.68
CA ASP A 119 6.66 24.14 -1.43
C ASP A 119 8.06 24.06 -2.08
N LYS A 120 8.95 23.21 -1.56
CA LYS A 120 10.30 22.98 -2.10
C LYS A 120 10.47 21.61 -2.75
N MET A 121 9.39 20.85 -2.87
CA MET A 121 9.39 19.44 -3.29
C MET A 121 10.35 18.56 -2.44
N LEU A 122 10.67 18.98 -1.22
CA LEU A 122 11.46 18.22 -0.24
C LEU A 122 10.59 17.35 0.66
N ALA A 123 9.29 17.29 0.37
CA ALA A 123 8.35 16.46 1.06
C ALA A 123 7.24 16.04 0.11
N MET A 124 6.73 14.84 0.32
CA MET A 124 5.48 14.40 -0.29
C MET A 124 4.52 13.89 0.77
N SER A 125 3.23 14.01 0.47
CA SER A 125 2.19 13.63 1.39
C SER A 125 0.94 13.12 0.69
N ALA A 126 0.16 12.33 1.42
CA ALA A 126 -1.14 11.85 0.99
C ALA A 126 -2.09 11.84 2.19
N THR A 127 -3.37 12.11 1.94
CA THR A 127 -4.42 12.02 2.97
C THR A 127 -4.85 10.58 3.14
N LEU A 128 -4.95 10.12 4.39
CA LEU A 128 -5.51 8.82 4.73
C LEU A 128 -6.94 9.02 5.29
N PRO A 129 -7.92 8.19 4.90
CA PRO A 129 -9.28 8.32 5.44
C PRO A 129 -9.28 8.18 6.97
N MET A 130 -9.90 9.12 7.69
CA MET A 130 -9.98 9.06 9.16
C MET A 130 -10.72 7.81 9.67
N ASN A 131 -11.59 7.24 8.84
CA ASN A 131 -12.34 6.02 9.10
C ASN A 131 -11.65 4.75 8.56
N ALA A 132 -10.35 4.82 8.21
CA ALA A 132 -9.62 3.66 7.72
C ALA A 132 -9.53 2.54 8.78
N GLY A 133 -9.74 2.86 10.06
CA GLY A 133 -9.89 1.90 11.16
C GLY A 133 -8.56 1.35 11.69
N GLU A 134 -8.65 0.38 12.59
CA GLU A 134 -7.47 -0.29 13.19
C GLU A 134 -6.84 -1.27 12.20
N GLY A 135 -5.53 -1.53 12.37
CA GLY A 135 -4.79 -2.47 11.54
C GLY A 135 -3.29 -2.16 11.43
N LEU A 136 -2.57 -3.04 10.76
CA LEU A 136 -1.21 -2.78 10.30
C LEU A 136 -1.29 -2.06 8.95
N TYR A 137 -0.74 -0.86 8.90
CA TYR A 137 -0.63 -0.08 7.68
C TYR A 137 0.77 -0.23 7.10
N VAL A 138 0.86 -0.55 5.81
CA VAL A 138 2.11 -0.55 5.05
C VAL A 138 2.03 0.55 4.01
N VAL A 139 2.95 1.51 4.11
CA VAL A 139 3.08 2.62 3.17
C VAL A 139 4.24 2.31 2.25
N LYS A 140 3.93 2.11 0.97
CA LYS A 140 4.93 1.99 -0.10
C LYS A 140 4.96 3.28 -0.87
N TYR A 141 6.15 3.74 -1.22
CA TYR A 141 6.32 4.97 -1.95
C TYR A 141 7.40 4.84 -3.01
N LYS A 142 7.26 5.64 -4.06
CA LYS A 142 8.26 5.83 -5.11
C LYS A 142 8.65 7.30 -5.11
N ALA A 143 9.89 7.60 -4.73
CA ALA A 143 10.45 8.94 -4.80
C ALA A 143 11.19 9.08 -6.14
N CYS A 144 10.72 9.97 -7.00
CA CYS A 144 11.34 10.24 -8.29
C CYS A 144 12.03 11.60 -8.28
N TRP A 145 13.15 11.72 -8.98
CA TRP A 145 13.93 12.95 -9.07
C TRP A 145 13.74 13.63 -10.44
N PRO A 146 14.12 14.92 -10.58
CA PRO A 146 14.04 15.63 -11.86
C PRO A 146 14.81 14.97 -13.02
N ASP A 147 15.81 14.12 -12.73
CA ASP A 147 16.56 13.35 -13.73
C ASP A 147 15.82 12.09 -14.24
N ARG A 148 14.59 11.85 -13.75
CA ARG A 148 13.71 10.72 -14.03
C ARG A 148 14.12 9.39 -13.40
N SER A 149 15.17 9.35 -12.59
CA SER A 149 15.42 8.19 -11.74
C SER A 149 14.39 8.13 -10.60
N CYS A 150 14.07 6.92 -10.17
CA CYS A 150 13.09 6.69 -9.12
C CYS A 150 13.59 5.58 -8.18
N HIS A 151 13.32 5.78 -6.89
CA HIS A 151 13.72 4.85 -5.84
C HIS A 151 12.50 4.47 -5.01
N ASP A 152 12.36 3.17 -4.78
CA ASP A 152 11.28 2.65 -3.96
C ASP A 152 11.67 2.68 -2.48
N GLY A 153 10.68 2.93 -1.64
CA GLY A 153 10.80 2.82 -0.20
C GLY A 153 9.50 2.31 0.42
N GLN A 154 9.60 1.92 1.69
CA GLN A 154 8.51 1.34 2.45
C GLN A 154 8.70 1.62 3.93
N PHE A 155 7.61 1.96 4.61
CA PHE A 155 7.51 1.86 6.06
C PHE A 155 6.15 1.32 6.47
N ALA A 156 5.97 1.06 7.77
CA ALA A 156 4.73 0.52 8.29
C ALA A 156 4.48 1.07 9.69
N PHE A 157 3.21 1.18 10.07
CA PHE A 157 2.78 1.64 11.38
C PHE A 157 1.50 0.89 11.79
N LEU A 158 1.22 0.84 13.09
CA LEU A 158 0.01 0.23 13.62
C LEU A 158 -1.00 1.30 14.02
N VAL A 159 -2.28 1.00 13.82
CA VAL A 159 -3.39 1.73 14.41
C VAL A 159 -4.19 0.77 15.27
N GLY A 160 -4.42 1.13 16.53
CA GLY A 160 -5.26 0.38 17.45
C GLY A 160 -4.96 0.71 18.90
N ALA A 161 -5.54 -0.06 19.81
CA ALA A 161 -5.27 0.07 21.22
C ALA A 161 -3.77 -0.11 21.52
N MET A 162 -3.13 0.94 22.02
CA MET A 162 -1.81 0.78 22.65
C MET A 162 -2.02 -0.13 23.86
N MET A 163 -1.39 -1.30 23.86
CA MET A 163 -1.30 -2.13 25.06
C MET A 163 -0.62 -1.27 26.13
N LYS A 164 -1.42 -0.78 27.08
CA LYS A 164 -0.95 -0.01 28.24
C LYS A 164 -0.26 -0.93 29.23
#